data_AF-A0A645GPN9-F1
#
_entry.id   AF-A0A645GPN9-F1
#
_cell.length_a   1.000
_cell.length_b   1.000
_cell.length_c   1.000
_cell.angle_alpha   90.00
_cell.angle_beta   90.00
_cell.angle_gamma   90.00
#
_symmetry.space_group_name_H-M   'P 1'
#
loop_
_entity.id
_entity.type
_entity.pdbx_description
1 polymer ?
#
loop_
_entity_poly.entity_id
_entity_poly.type
_entity_poly.pdbx_seq_one_letter_code
_entity_poly.pdbx_strand_id
1 'polypeptide(L)'
;MVDMENEINDDIDTLVDLKAEIMACIKRVENTEYQTLLELRYLCFKRWEEIAIDLKYSMQYAFRMHERALEEAGSFLKEESKVD
;
A
#
# COMPACT_ATOMS: atom_id res chain seq x y z
N MET A 1 0.28 17.05 -30.67
CA MET A 1 1.47 16.54 -29.96
C MET A 1 1.46 16.98 -28.50
N VAL A 2 1.03 18.21 -28.21
CA VAL A 2 0.78 18.72 -26.84
C VAL A 2 -0.28 17.91 -26.07
N ASP A 3 -1.33 17.42 -26.72
CA ASP A 3 -2.42 16.70 -26.02
C ASP A 3 -1.96 15.37 -25.38
N MET A 4 -1.07 14.63 -26.04
CA MET A 4 -0.58 13.33 -25.54
C MET A 4 0.40 13.51 -24.37
N GLU A 5 1.18 14.59 -24.38
CA GLU A 5 2.05 14.94 -23.26
C GLU A 5 1.23 15.38 -22.04
N ASN A 6 0.15 16.12 -22.25
CA ASN A 6 -0.77 16.52 -21.17
C ASN A 6 -1.48 15.32 -20.55
N GLU A 7 -2.01 14.40 -21.37
CA GLU A 7 -2.66 13.17 -20.88
C GLU A 7 -1.71 12.31 -20.02
N ILE A 8 -0.44 12.18 -20.44
CA ILE A 8 0.58 11.47 -19.66
C ILE A 8 0.86 12.18 -18.33
N ASN A 9 0.92 13.51 -18.32
CA ASN A 9 1.16 14.26 -17.07
C ASN A 9 -0.02 14.11 -16.10
N ASP A 10 -1.26 14.18 -16.60
CA ASP A 10 -2.46 13.98 -15.78
C ASP A 10 -2.52 12.57 -15.18
N ASP A 11 -2.12 11.55 -15.96
CA ASP A 11 -1.99 10.17 -15.47
C ASP A 11 -0.91 10.04 -14.39
N ILE A 12 0.23 10.72 -14.57
CA ILE A 12 1.31 10.74 -13.58
C ILE A 12 0.84 11.40 -12.29
N ASP A 13 0.18 12.55 -12.36
CA ASP A 13 -0.33 13.27 -11.20
C ASP A 13 -1.34 12.41 -10.42
N THR A 14 -2.28 11.77 -11.15
CA THR A 14 -3.23 10.83 -10.55
C THR A 14 -2.54 9.68 -9.82
N LEU A 15 -1.47 9.13 -10.41
CA LEU A 15 -0.69 8.05 -9.78
C LEU A 15 0.11 8.54 -8.56
N VAL A 16 0.62 9.76 -8.58
CA VAL A 16 1.35 10.36 -7.46
C VAL A 16 0.39 10.59 -6.29
N ASP A 17 -0.78 11.14 -6.55
CA ASP A 17 -1.81 11.40 -5.53
C ASP A 17 -2.29 10.09 -4.90
N LEU A 18 -2.60 9.08 -5.72
CA LEU A 18 -3.00 7.75 -5.22
C LEU A 18 -1.91 7.12 -4.33
N LYS A 19 -0.63 7.24 -4.72
CA LYS A 19 0.48 6.74 -3.89
C LYS A 19 0.59 7.51 -2.57
N ALA A 20 0.33 8.81 -2.56
CA ALA A 20 0.34 9.62 -1.35
C ALA A 20 -0.78 9.19 -0.39
N GLU A 21 -1.99 8.94 -0.90
CA GLU A 21 -3.13 8.44 -0.11
C GLU A 21 -2.83 7.06 0.51
N ILE A 22 -2.31 6.12 -0.29
CA ILE A 22 -1.92 4.80 0.20
C ILE A 22 -0.85 4.92 1.28
N MET A 23 0.17 5.76 1.07
CA MET A 23 1.23 5.98 2.06
C MET A 23 0.67 6.58 3.36
N ALA A 24 -0.27 7.51 3.29
CA ALA A 24 -0.92 8.09 4.47
C ALA A 24 -1.69 7.02 5.27
N CYS A 25 -2.40 6.12 4.59
CA CYS A 25 -3.09 5.00 5.21
C CYS A 25 -2.10 4.04 5.90
N ILE A 26 -1.04 3.63 5.19
CA ILE A 26 -0.01 2.72 5.73
C ILE A 26 0.64 3.30 6.98
N LYS A 27 0.96 4.60 6.99
CA LYS A 27 1.59 5.27 8.14
C LYS A 27 0.75 5.28 9.42
N ARG A 28 -0.56 4.99 9.35
CA ARG A 28 -1.45 4.87 10.52
C ARG A 28 -1.32 3.52 11.22
N VAL A 29 -0.84 2.49 10.53
CA VAL A 29 -0.56 1.17 11.12
C VAL A 29 0.58 1.31 12.13
N GLU A 30 0.43 0.80 13.35
CA GLU A 30 1.44 0.97 14.40
C GLU A 30 2.64 0.05 14.17
N ASN A 31 2.39 -1.15 13.65
CA ASN A 31 3.42 -2.14 13.42
C ASN A 31 4.29 -1.80 12.19
N THR A 32 5.59 -1.61 12.41
CA THR A 32 6.56 -1.24 11.36
C THR A 32 6.84 -2.35 10.35
N GLU A 33 6.78 -3.62 10.74
CA GLU A 33 6.89 -4.75 9.81
C GLU A 33 5.67 -4.82 8.88
N TYR A 34 4.49 -4.50 9.41
CA TYR A 34 3.26 -4.41 8.62
C TYR A 34 3.33 -3.24 7.65
N GLN A 35 3.78 -2.06 8.10
CA GLN A 35 4.05 -0.93 7.21
C GLN A 35 4.96 -1.34 6.05
N THR A 36 6.11 -1.93 6.38
CA THR A 36 7.10 -2.36 5.38
C THR A 36 6.51 -3.34 4.37
N LEU A 37 5.76 -4.35 4.83
CA LEU A 37 5.10 -5.30 3.93
C LEU A 37 4.07 -4.61 3.01
N LEU A 38 3.27 -3.68 3.55
CA LEU A 38 2.27 -2.96 2.78
C LEU A 38 2.92 -2.01 1.76
N GLU A 39 4.01 -1.32 2.12
CA GLU A 39 4.77 -0.48 1.19
C GLU A 39 5.35 -1.30 0.04
N LEU A 40 6.00 -2.43 0.35
CA LEU A 40 6.54 -3.32 -0.67
C LEU A 40 5.43 -3.85 -1.59
N ARG A 41 4.24 -4.15 -1.04
CA ARG A 41 3.13 -4.69 -1.82
C ARG A 41 2.41 -3.65 -2.67
N TYR A 42 2.10 -2.47 -2.12
CA TYR A 42 1.18 -1.50 -2.72
C TYR A 42 1.87 -0.25 -3.28
N LEU A 43 3.07 0.10 -2.80
CA LEU A 43 3.84 1.24 -3.33
C LEU A 43 4.96 0.81 -4.27
N CYS A 44 5.63 -0.31 -3.96
CA CYS A 44 6.70 -0.89 -4.79
C CYS A 44 6.20 -1.97 -5.76
N PHE A 45 4.94 -2.39 -5.66
CA PHE A 45 4.31 -3.40 -6.52
C PHE A 45 5.07 -4.74 -6.60
N LYS A 46 5.76 -5.14 -5.51
CA LYS A 46 6.50 -6.39 -5.48
C LYS A 46 5.56 -7.60 -5.47
N ARG A 47 6.03 -8.70 -6.07
CA ARG A 47 5.37 -10.01 -5.94
C ARG A 47 5.61 -10.59 -4.55
N TRP A 48 4.76 -11.52 -4.14
CA TRP A 48 4.84 -12.14 -2.83
C TRP A 48 6.17 -12.86 -2.59
N GLU A 49 6.72 -13.49 -3.63
CA GLU A 49 8.01 -14.17 -3.55
C GLU A 49 9.15 -13.19 -3.26
N GLU A 50 9.13 -12.01 -3.89
CA GLU A 50 10.12 -10.96 -3.68
C GLU A 50 10.01 -10.38 -2.26
N ILE A 51 8.78 -10.12 -1.80
CA ILE A 51 8.52 -9.65 -0.43
C ILE A 51 9.00 -10.66 0.60
N ALA A 52 8.70 -11.94 0.40
CA ALA A 52 9.12 -13.01 1.31
C ALA A 52 10.65 -13.11 1.39
N ILE A 53 11.35 -12.97 0.26
CA ILE A 53 12.82 -12.92 0.22
C ILE A 53 13.35 -11.69 0.96
N ASP A 54 12.83 -10.50 0.67
CA ASP A 54 13.28 -9.24 1.27
C ASP A 54 13.11 -9.23 2.79
N LEU A 55 11.97 -9.71 3.27
CA LEU A 55 11.66 -9.79 4.71
C LEU A 55 12.24 -11.04 5.39
N LYS A 56 12.90 -11.93 4.64
CA LYS A 56 13.46 -13.19 5.13
C LYS A 56 12.42 -14.10 5.82
N TYR A 57 11.21 -14.12 5.27
CA TYR A 57 10.11 -14.94 5.76
C TYR A 57 9.71 -16.01 4.76
N SER A 58 8.95 -16.99 5.22
CA SER A 58 8.26 -17.89 4.29
C SER A 58 7.08 -17.17 3.64
N MET A 59 6.72 -17.59 2.43
CA MET A 59 5.52 -17.11 1.73
C MET A 59 4.27 -17.21 2.61
N GLN A 60 4.08 -18.34 3.31
CA GLN A 60 2.93 -18.53 4.20
C GLN A 60 2.91 -17.56 5.38
N TYR A 61 4.07 -17.17 5.89
CA TYR A 61 4.14 -16.16 6.95
C TYR A 61 3.84 -14.76 6.38
N ALA A 62 4.39 -14.41 5.21
CA ALA A 62 4.12 -13.15 4.54
C ALA A 62 2.61 -12.95 4.27
N PHE A 63 1.90 -13.97 3.81
CA PHE A 63 0.44 -13.91 3.62
C PHE A 63 -0.34 -13.70 4.92
N ARG A 64 0.01 -14.42 5.99
CA ARG A 64 -0.65 -14.23 7.30
C ARG A 64 -0.35 -12.85 7.90
N MET A 65 0.86 -12.36 7.68
CA MET A 65 1.27 -11.03 8.11
C MET A 65 0.49 -9.96 7.33
N HIS A 66 0.32 -10.16 6.02
CA HIS A 66 -0.51 -9.30 5.18
C HIS A 66 -1.96 -9.23 5.64
N GLU A 67 -2.59 -10.36 5.96
CA GLU A 67 -3.95 -10.39 6.48
C GLU A 67 -4.10 -9.55 7.75
N ARG A 68 -3.19 -9.73 8.71
CA ARG A 68 -3.16 -8.94 9.96
C ARG A 68 -2.90 -7.45 9.70
N ALA A 69 -1.98 -7.14 8.80
CA ALA A 69 -1.67 -5.76 8.41
C ALA A 69 -2.90 -5.07 7.81
N LEU A 70 -3.69 -5.79 6.99
CA LEU A 70 -4.94 -5.27 6.42
C LEU A 70 -6.05 -5.14 7.45
N GLU A 71 -6.15 -6.04 8.43
CA GLU A 71 -7.11 -5.90 9.54
C GLU A 71 -6.82 -4.64 10.36
N GLU A 72 -5.55 -4.39 10.67
CA GLU A 72 -5.10 -3.20 11.38
C GLU A 72 -5.37 -1.94 10.55
N ALA A 73 -4.95 -1.92 9.28
CA ALA A 73 -5.20 -0.79 8.37
C ALA A 73 -6.70 -0.54 8.16
N GLY A 74 -7.50 -1.61 8.04
CA GLY A 74 -8.94 -1.56 7.81
C GLY A 74 -9.74 -1.11 9.04
N SER A 75 -9.17 -1.21 10.24
CA SER A 75 -9.79 -0.66 11.45
C SER A 75 -9.96 0.86 11.35
N PHE A 76 -9.01 1.55 10.69
CA PHE A 76 -9.05 3.00 10.44
C PHE A 76 -10.04 3.41 9.35
N LEU A 77 -10.19 2.58 8.30
CA LEU A 77 -11.14 2.85 7.21
C LEU A 77 -12.61 2.73 7.69
N LYS A 78 -12.87 1.89 8.69
CA LYS A 78 -14.20 1.74 9.30
C LYS A 78 -14.60 2.89 10.22
N GLU A 79 -13.65 3.69 10.69
CA GLU A 79 -13.95 4.87 11.53
C GLU A 79 -14.46 6.05 10.69
N GLU A 80 -13.94 6.22 9.47
CA GLU A 80 -14.36 7.30 8.57
C GLU A 80 -15.73 7.05 7.94
N SER A 81 -16.12 5.80 7.69
CA SER A 81 -17.47 5.45 7.16
C SER A 81 -18.60 5.52 8.21
N LYS A 82 -18.31 5.88 9.46
CA LYS A 82 -19.34 6.09 10.51
C LYS A 82 -19.67 7.56 10.74
N VAL A 83 -19.05 8.46 9.98
CA VAL A 83 -19.37 9.88 9.95
C VAL A 83 -20.09 10.16 8.63
N ASP A 84 -21.33 9.69 8.54
CA ASP A 84 -22.46 10.25 7.75
C ASP A 84 -23.73 9.45 8.04
#